data_AF-A0A401U266-F1
#
_entry.id   AF-A0A401U266-F1
#
_cell.length_a   1.000
_cell.length_b   1.000
_cell.length_c   1.000
_cell.angle_alpha   90.00
_cell.angle_beta   90.00
_cell.angle_gamma   90.00
#
_symmetry.space_group_name_H-M   'P 1'
#
loop_
_entity.id
_entity.type
_entity.pdbx_description
1 polymer ?
#
loop_
_entity_poly.entity_id
_entity_poly.type
_entity_poly.pdbx_seq_one_letter_code
_entity_poly.pdbx_strand_id
1 'polypeptide(L)'
;MLQTARTDAFDALKEALQSDRYWRWFDGMWDWVGSGPWTTRQNRRAAQRRAVPVAVFHARRLARWHGKLCQRSRGLQGMGKNKRHRVRLASKRLRYAIEFSEGGLPADVYASWRNVLKHLRKGQQLLGELNDDEVRRALVESADALAQRAQERKAKHQRVHERKRKSKLL
;
A
#
# COMPACT_ATOMS: atom_id res chain seq x y z
N MET A 1 -10.42 19.01 -14.49
CA MET A 1 -10.48 17.53 -14.64
C MET A 1 -9.93 16.81 -13.41
N LEU A 2 -8.64 16.99 -13.04
CA LEU A 2 -8.06 16.32 -11.86
C LEU A 2 -8.72 16.72 -10.52
N GLN A 3 -9.09 17.99 -10.35
CA GLN A 3 -9.73 18.47 -9.13
C GLN A 3 -11.15 17.94 -8.96
N THR A 4 -11.93 17.90 -10.05
CA THR A 4 -13.26 17.28 -10.10
C THR A 4 -13.19 15.79 -9.76
N ALA A 5 -12.31 15.03 -10.42
CA ALA A 5 -12.13 13.60 -10.15
C ALA A 5 -11.70 13.32 -8.70
N ARG A 6 -10.93 14.23 -8.10
CA ARG A 6 -10.56 14.15 -6.68
C ARG A 6 -11.79 14.37 -5.79
N THR A 7 -12.61 15.39 -6.06
CA THR A 7 -13.85 15.65 -5.30
C THR A 7 -14.80 14.45 -5.38
N ASP A 8 -15.05 13.93 -6.58
CA ASP A 8 -15.93 12.77 -6.79
C ASP A 8 -15.42 11.53 -6.01
N ALA A 9 -14.10 11.31 -6.00
CA ALA A 9 -13.49 10.22 -5.23
C ALA A 9 -13.62 10.43 -3.70
N PHE A 10 -13.57 11.68 -3.22
CA PHE A 10 -13.79 11.98 -1.81
C PHE A 10 -15.25 11.75 -1.41
N ASP A 11 -16.21 12.12 -2.26
CA ASP A 11 -17.62 11.92 -1.96
C ASP A 11 -17.99 10.43 -1.99
N ALA A 12 -17.48 9.67 -2.97
CA ALA A 12 -17.60 8.21 -2.97
C ALA A 12 -16.97 7.54 -1.72
N LEU A 13 -15.85 8.07 -1.22
CA LEU A 13 -15.24 7.60 0.03
C LEU A 13 -16.14 7.89 1.23
N LYS A 14 -16.73 9.08 1.32
CA LYS A 14 -17.66 9.43 2.41
C LYS A 14 -18.87 8.50 2.41
N GLU A 15 -19.50 8.31 1.25
CA GLU A 15 -20.63 7.38 1.10
C GLU A 15 -20.25 5.96 1.52
N ALA A 16 -19.08 5.47 1.10
CA ALA A 16 -18.60 4.15 1.49
C ALA A 16 -18.39 4.02 3.01
N LEU A 17 -17.80 5.03 3.66
CA LEU A 17 -17.59 5.04 5.12
C LEU A 17 -18.88 5.22 5.93
N GLN A 18 -19.90 5.85 5.35
CA GLN A 18 -21.22 6.03 5.97
C GLN A 18 -22.15 4.84 5.73
N SER A 19 -21.79 3.93 4.83
CA SER A 19 -22.63 2.77 4.49
C SER A 19 -22.78 1.78 5.65
N ASP A 20 -23.96 1.17 5.76
CA ASP A 20 -24.22 0.06 6.70
C ASP A 20 -23.22 -1.09 6.55
N ARG A 21 -22.76 -1.34 5.32
CA ARG A 21 -21.77 -2.37 5.02
C ARG A 21 -20.46 -2.10 5.77
N TYR A 22 -19.98 -0.86 5.74
CA TYR A 22 -18.75 -0.49 6.44
C TYR A 22 -18.93 -0.61 7.96
N TRP A 23 -20.03 -0.11 8.50
CA TRP A 23 -20.31 -0.17 9.94
C TRP A 23 -20.41 -1.60 10.45
N ARG A 24 -21.13 -2.50 9.77
CA ARG A 24 -21.20 -3.92 10.14
C ARG A 24 -19.83 -4.60 10.12
N TRP A 25 -18.99 -4.26 9.14
CA TRP A 25 -17.63 -4.77 9.09
C TRP A 25 -16.76 -4.22 10.23
N PHE A 26 -16.86 -2.92 10.51
CA PHE A 26 -16.10 -2.25 11.56
C PHE A 26 -16.47 -2.78 12.96
N ASP A 27 -17.76 -2.91 13.22
CA ASP A 27 -18.32 -3.46 14.46
C ASP A 27 -17.87 -4.91 14.66
N GLY A 28 -18.03 -5.76 13.65
CA GLY A 28 -17.55 -7.15 13.71
C GLY A 28 -16.03 -7.26 13.89
N MET A 29 -15.24 -6.34 13.32
CA MET A 29 -13.80 -6.26 13.55
C MET A 29 -13.50 -5.83 14.99
N TRP A 30 -14.19 -4.82 15.51
CA TRP A 30 -14.03 -4.31 16.87
C TRP A 30 -14.32 -5.40 17.91
N ASP A 31 -15.46 -6.08 17.77
CA ASP A 31 -15.83 -7.23 18.59
C ASP A 31 -14.78 -8.34 18.49
N TRP A 32 -14.33 -8.65 17.27
CA TRP A 32 -13.30 -9.66 17.10
C TRP A 32 -11.97 -9.28 17.76
N VAL A 33 -11.59 -7.99 17.79
CA VAL A 33 -10.40 -7.51 18.49
C VAL A 33 -10.58 -7.54 20.00
N GLY A 34 -11.74 -7.17 20.53
CA GLY A 34 -11.97 -7.11 21.99
C GLY A 34 -12.23 -8.48 22.63
N SER A 35 -13.02 -9.33 21.98
CA SER A 35 -13.57 -10.56 22.55
C SER A 35 -13.60 -11.74 21.57
N GLY A 36 -12.95 -11.59 20.41
CA GLY A 36 -13.02 -12.60 19.36
C GLY A 36 -12.47 -13.98 19.77
N PRO A 37 -12.73 -15.03 18.97
CA PRO A 37 -12.42 -16.42 19.32
C PRO A 37 -10.95 -16.71 19.68
N TRP A 38 -10.03 -15.80 19.34
CA TRP A 38 -8.62 -15.93 19.69
C TRP A 38 -8.35 -15.84 21.20
N THR A 39 -9.27 -15.27 21.99
CA THR A 39 -9.18 -15.18 23.46
C THR A 39 -9.55 -16.51 24.14
N THR A 40 -10.62 -17.18 23.68
CA THR A 40 -11.21 -18.37 24.32
C THR A 40 -10.85 -19.70 23.66
N ARG A 41 -10.31 -19.71 22.43
CA ARG A 41 -9.93 -20.95 21.73
C ARG A 41 -8.96 -21.80 22.56
N GLN A 42 -9.40 -23.01 22.89
CA GLN A 42 -8.69 -24.02 23.69
C GLN A 42 -7.70 -24.89 22.90
N ASN A 43 -7.48 -24.59 21.61
CA ASN A 43 -6.47 -25.30 20.82
C ASN A 43 -5.08 -25.15 21.48
N ARG A 44 -4.43 -26.28 21.79
CA ARG A 44 -3.09 -26.34 22.40
C ARG A 44 -2.07 -25.43 21.73
N ARG A 45 -2.04 -25.37 20.39
CA ARG A 45 -1.10 -24.50 19.65
C ARG A 45 -1.41 -23.01 19.85
N ALA A 46 -2.68 -22.64 19.93
CA ALA A 46 -3.09 -21.26 20.17
C ALA A 46 -2.78 -20.83 21.62
N ALA A 47 -3.06 -21.70 22.59
CA ALA A 47 -2.72 -21.49 24.00
C ALA A 47 -1.21 -21.30 24.19
N GLN A 48 -0.39 -22.19 23.61
CA GLN A 48 1.07 -22.06 23.65
C GLN A 48 1.58 -20.74 23.06
N ARG A 49 0.97 -20.25 21.98
CA ARG A 49 1.34 -18.96 21.38
C ARG A 49 0.99 -17.77 22.27
N ARG A 50 -0.14 -17.82 22.99
CA ARG A 50 -0.56 -16.76 23.94
C ARG A 50 0.30 -16.74 25.21
N ALA A 51 0.79 -17.89 25.64
CA ALA A 51 1.66 -18.01 26.80
C ALA A 51 3.09 -17.46 26.58
N VAL A 52 3.49 -17.16 25.33
CA VAL A 52 4.81 -16.58 25.05
C VAL A 52 4.85 -15.14 25.57
N PRO A 53 5.85 -14.76 26.38
CA PRO A 53 6.02 -13.38 26.80
C PRO A 53 6.09 -12.43 25.59
N VAL A 54 5.39 -11.30 25.68
CA VAL A 54 5.25 -10.34 24.58
C VAL A 54 6.62 -9.89 24.05
N ALA A 55 7.56 -9.59 24.94
CA ALA A 55 8.93 -9.21 24.57
C ALA A 55 9.67 -10.29 23.75
N VAL A 56 9.52 -11.56 24.14
CA VAL A 56 10.13 -12.70 23.41
C VAL A 56 9.48 -12.84 22.04
N PHE A 57 8.17 -12.66 21.94
CA PHE A 57 7.45 -12.68 20.67
C PHE A 57 7.93 -11.56 19.73
N HIS A 58 8.00 -10.31 20.22
CA HIS A 58 8.49 -9.17 19.45
C HIS A 58 9.91 -9.38 18.97
N ALA A 59 10.85 -9.72 19.87
CA ALA A 59 12.26 -9.93 19.52
C ALA A 59 12.43 -10.98 18.40
N ARG A 60 11.77 -12.15 18.53
CA ARG A 60 11.79 -13.21 17.51
C ARG A 60 11.20 -12.73 16.19
N ARG A 61 10.10 -11.97 16.22
CA ARG A 61 9.41 -11.51 15.01
C ARG A 61 10.23 -10.47 14.26
N LEU A 62 10.80 -9.51 14.99
CA LEU A 62 11.65 -8.46 14.43
C LEU A 62 12.92 -9.05 13.82
N ALA A 63 13.62 -9.94 14.52
CA ALA A 63 14.83 -10.61 14.00
C ALA A 63 14.53 -11.35 12.70
N ARG A 64 13.42 -12.11 12.65
CA ARG A 64 13.01 -12.86 11.45
C ARG A 64 12.68 -11.94 10.27
N TRP A 65 11.97 -10.83 10.51
CA TRP A 65 11.60 -9.90 9.45
C TRP A 65 12.78 -9.07 8.97
N HIS A 66 13.68 -8.68 9.88
CA HIS A 66 14.95 -8.06 9.54
C HIS A 66 15.80 -8.97 8.64
N GLY A 67 16.01 -10.23 9.03
CA GLY A 67 16.77 -11.18 8.19
C GLY A 67 16.15 -11.38 6.81
N LYS A 68 14.81 -11.50 6.73
CA LYS A 68 14.09 -11.57 5.43
C LYS A 68 14.25 -10.31 4.60
N LEU A 69 14.26 -9.13 5.22
CA LEU A 69 14.48 -7.88 4.52
C LEU A 69 15.91 -7.83 3.97
N CYS A 70 16.93 -8.10 4.80
CA CYS A 70 18.31 -8.15 4.37
C CYS A 70 18.50 -9.10 3.18
N GLN A 71 17.92 -10.30 3.24
CA GLN A 71 17.99 -11.27 2.14
C GLN A 71 17.32 -10.72 0.87
N ARG A 72 16.15 -10.11 0.98
CA ARG A 72 15.42 -9.54 -0.16
C ARG A 72 16.06 -8.29 -0.74
N SER A 73 16.86 -7.57 0.04
CA SER A 73 17.55 -6.36 -0.40
C SER A 73 18.91 -6.65 -1.06
N ARG A 74 19.39 -7.90 -1.09
CA ARG A 74 20.64 -8.24 -1.77
C ARG A 74 20.53 -7.96 -3.27
N GLY A 75 21.45 -7.17 -3.81
CA GLY A 75 21.44 -6.77 -5.22
C GLY A 75 20.38 -5.72 -5.57
N LEU A 76 19.96 -4.88 -4.61
CA LEU A 76 18.91 -3.88 -4.79
C LEU A 76 19.14 -2.96 -6.01
N GLN A 77 20.39 -2.58 -6.28
CA GLN A 77 20.77 -1.71 -7.40
C GLN A 77 20.32 -2.27 -8.76
N GLY A 78 20.40 -3.60 -8.96
CA GLY A 78 20.00 -4.28 -10.20
C GLY A 78 18.56 -4.78 -10.22
N MET A 79 17.75 -4.49 -9.18
CA MET A 79 16.39 -5.03 -9.11
C MET A 79 15.43 -4.26 -10.01
N GLY A 80 14.65 -4.97 -10.83
CA GLY A 80 13.48 -4.40 -11.49
C GLY A 80 12.33 -4.05 -10.53
N LYS A 81 11.35 -3.29 -11.03
CA LYS A 81 10.19 -2.74 -10.30
C LYS A 81 9.52 -3.71 -9.32
N ASN A 82 9.14 -4.91 -9.78
CA ASN A 82 8.42 -5.90 -8.95
C ASN A 82 9.25 -6.42 -7.76
N LYS A 83 10.58 -6.52 -7.91
CA LYS A 83 11.48 -6.92 -6.81
C LYS A 83 11.66 -5.75 -5.84
N ARG A 84 11.89 -4.52 -6.34
CA ARG A 84 11.94 -3.30 -5.50
C ARG A 84 10.67 -3.08 -4.69
N HIS A 85 9.50 -3.29 -5.29
CA HIS A 85 8.21 -3.19 -4.61
C HIS A 85 8.09 -4.17 -3.43
N ARG A 86 8.54 -5.42 -3.62
CA ARG A 86 8.55 -6.42 -2.53
C ARG A 86 9.49 -6.04 -1.38
N VAL A 87 10.64 -5.42 -1.69
CA VAL A 87 11.54 -4.86 -0.68
C VAL A 87 10.85 -3.70 0.06
N ARG A 88 10.17 -2.80 -0.65
CA ARG A 88 9.40 -1.70 -0.04
C ARG A 88 8.33 -2.22 0.92
N LEU A 89 7.55 -3.23 0.54
CA LEU A 89 6.55 -3.85 1.42
C LEU A 89 7.18 -4.49 2.65
N ALA A 90 8.30 -5.21 2.48
CA ALA A 90 9.02 -5.83 3.60
C ALA A 90 9.60 -4.77 4.56
N SER A 91 10.15 -3.68 4.02
CA SER A 91 10.65 -2.55 4.79
C SER A 91 9.53 -1.87 5.59
N LYS A 92 8.39 -1.55 4.95
CA LYS A 92 7.21 -0.97 5.64
C LYS A 92 6.74 -1.88 6.77
N ARG A 93 6.64 -3.18 6.49
CA ARG A 93 6.24 -4.17 7.49
C ARG A 93 7.18 -4.19 8.70
N LEU A 94 8.50 -4.18 8.48
CA LEU A 94 9.46 -4.15 9.58
C LEU A 94 9.41 -2.83 10.35
N ARG A 95 9.26 -1.69 9.66
CA ARG A 95 9.10 -0.38 10.30
C ARG A 95 7.92 -0.38 11.27
N TYR A 96 6.73 -0.74 10.80
CA TYR A 96 5.55 -0.79 11.66
C TYR A 96 5.69 -1.80 12.80
N ALA A 97 6.40 -2.90 12.57
CA ALA A 97 6.68 -3.87 13.62
C ALA A 97 7.53 -3.29 14.74
N ILE A 98 8.58 -2.54 14.37
CA ILE A 98 9.47 -1.90 15.34
C ILE A 98 8.69 -0.85 16.12
N GLU A 99 7.96 0.04 15.43
CA GLU A 99 7.13 1.07 16.06
C GLU A 99 6.09 0.45 17.01
N PHE A 100 5.44 -0.65 16.61
CA PHE A 100 4.50 -1.37 17.48
C PHE A 100 5.15 -2.11 18.67
N SER A 101 6.47 -2.35 18.62
CA SER A 101 7.19 -3.02 19.71
C SER A 101 7.70 -2.05 20.77
N GLU A 102 7.46 -0.75 20.60
CA GLU A 102 7.76 0.27 21.60
C GLU A 102 6.98 -0.01 22.89
N GLY A 103 7.66 0.01 24.04
CA GLY A 103 7.08 -0.36 25.33
C GLY A 103 6.90 -1.87 25.57
N GLY A 104 6.94 -2.70 24.52
CA GLY A 104 6.85 -4.17 24.61
C GLY A 104 8.19 -4.89 24.72
N LEU A 105 9.31 -4.18 24.59
CA LEU A 105 10.68 -4.68 24.66
C LEU A 105 11.48 -3.97 25.77
N PRO A 106 12.47 -4.64 26.38
CA PRO A 106 13.45 -3.98 27.24
C PRO A 106 14.11 -2.79 26.53
N ALA A 107 14.36 -1.71 27.26
CA ALA A 107 14.79 -0.43 26.69
C ALA A 107 16.14 -0.51 25.95
N ASP A 108 17.08 -1.29 26.49
CA ASP A 108 18.38 -1.61 25.90
C ASP A 108 18.22 -2.37 24.57
N VAL A 109 17.34 -3.37 24.53
CA VAL A 109 17.03 -4.14 23.31
C VAL A 109 16.34 -3.24 22.28
N TYR A 110 15.35 -2.45 22.69
CA TYR A 110 14.63 -1.55 21.79
C TYR A 110 15.54 -0.46 21.19
N ALA A 111 16.55 0.00 21.94
CA ALA A 111 17.51 0.99 21.46
C ALA A 111 18.22 0.56 20.17
N SER A 112 18.59 -0.72 20.05
CA SER A 112 19.16 -1.28 18.83
C SER A 112 18.19 -1.22 17.64
N TRP A 113 16.90 -1.52 17.88
CA TRP A 113 15.85 -1.46 16.87
C TRP A 113 15.52 -0.03 16.43
N ARG A 114 15.65 0.97 17.32
CA ARG A 114 15.53 2.38 16.93
C ARG A 114 16.59 2.79 15.91
N ASN A 115 17.81 2.26 16.01
CA ASN A 115 18.84 2.53 15.00
C ASN A 115 18.48 1.87 13.66
N VAL A 116 17.96 0.64 13.67
CA VAL A 116 17.44 0.00 12.44
C VAL A 116 16.28 0.83 11.85
N LEU A 117 15.36 1.31 12.68
CA LEU A 117 14.24 2.15 12.27
C LEU A 117 14.69 3.43 11.53
N LYS A 118 15.74 4.09 12.01
CA LYS A 118 16.33 5.26 11.32
C LYS A 118 16.79 4.92 9.90
N HIS A 119 17.49 3.80 9.73
CA HIS A 119 17.95 3.34 8.41
C HIS A 119 16.79 2.92 7.50
N LEU A 120 15.77 2.26 8.06
CA LEU A 120 14.56 1.88 7.31
C LEU A 120 13.82 3.10 6.77
N ARG A 121 13.72 4.19 7.54
CA ARG A 121 13.09 5.44 7.10
C ARG A 121 13.83 6.04 5.89
N LYS A 122 15.17 6.14 5.97
CA LYS A 122 16.00 6.60 4.84
C LYS A 122 15.83 5.70 3.61
N GLY A 123 15.90 4.37 3.79
CA GLY A 123 15.72 3.43 2.68
C GLY A 123 14.32 3.47 2.07
N GLN A 124 13.28 3.71 2.88
CA GLN A 124 11.91 3.86 2.37
C GLN A 124 11.72 5.14 1.58
N GLN A 125 12.35 6.24 1.98
CA GLN A 125 12.31 7.50 1.25
C GLN A 125 12.86 7.31 -0.17
N LEU A 126 14.08 6.77 -0.30
CA LEU A 126 14.71 6.53 -1.60
C LEU A 126 13.91 5.55 -2.48
N LEU A 127 13.38 4.47 -1.88
CA LEU A 127 12.50 3.54 -2.60
C LEU A 127 11.14 4.14 -2.97
N GLY A 128 10.70 5.16 -2.24
CA GLY A 128 9.50 5.95 -2.52
C GLY A 128 9.72 6.85 -3.73
N GLU A 129 10.79 7.64 -3.71
CA GLU A 129 11.18 8.53 -4.81
C GLU A 129 11.30 7.77 -6.15
N LEU A 130 11.99 6.62 -6.15
CA LEU A 130 12.08 5.76 -7.34
C LEU A 130 10.72 5.26 -7.84
N ASN A 131 9.80 4.95 -6.93
CA ASN A 131 8.46 4.51 -7.30
C ASN A 131 7.61 5.67 -7.81
N ASP A 132 7.73 6.85 -7.22
CA ASP A 132 6.96 8.03 -7.61
C ASP A 132 7.38 8.51 -9.00
N ASP A 133 8.67 8.41 -9.34
CA ASP A 133 9.16 8.65 -10.70
C ASP A 133 8.56 7.67 -11.71
N GLU A 134 8.47 6.39 -11.37
CA GLU A 134 7.82 5.39 -12.23
C GLU A 134 6.31 5.64 -12.39
N VAL A 135 5.61 5.97 -11.31
CA VAL A 135 4.18 6.28 -11.33
C VAL A 135 3.90 7.54 -12.14
N ARG A 136 4.75 8.58 -12.00
CA ARG A 136 4.63 9.82 -12.76
C ARG A 136 4.77 9.57 -14.26
N ARG A 137 5.76 8.78 -14.69
CA ARG A 137 5.92 8.39 -16.10
C ARG A 137 4.68 7.69 -16.65
N ALA A 138 4.17 6.69 -15.92
CA ALA A 138 2.97 5.97 -16.33
C ALA A 138 1.72 6.86 -16.41
N LEU A 139 1.57 7.83 -15.50
CA LEU A 139 0.48 8.80 -15.54
C LEU A 139 0.57 9.71 -16.77
N VAL A 140 1.76 10.22 -17.10
CA VAL A 140 1.98 11.04 -18.30
C VAL A 140 1.66 10.24 -19.56
N GLU A 141 2.20 9.03 -19.70
CA GLU A 141 1.90 8.14 -20.84
C GLU A 141 0.40 7.86 -20.98
N SER A 142 -0.30 7.66 -19.87
CA SER A 142 -1.75 7.43 -19.87
C SER A 142 -2.54 8.68 -20.28
N ALA A 143 -2.10 9.87 -19.86
CA ALA A 143 -2.72 11.13 -20.22
C ALA A 143 -2.53 11.44 -21.70
N ASP A 144 -1.33 11.19 -22.24
CA ASP A 144 -1.02 11.35 -23.66
C ASP A 144 -1.85 10.39 -24.51
N ALA A 145 -1.97 9.12 -24.10
CA ALA A 145 -2.81 8.15 -24.79
C ALA A 145 -4.31 8.54 -24.78
N LEU A 146 -4.80 9.11 -23.67
CA LEU A 146 -6.17 9.63 -23.58
C LEU A 146 -6.37 10.85 -24.49
N ALA A 147 -5.39 11.76 -24.55
CA ALA A 147 -5.43 12.93 -25.42
C ALA A 147 -5.42 12.55 -26.91
N GLN A 148 -4.57 11.60 -27.31
CA GLN A 148 -4.52 11.08 -28.69
C GLN A 148 -5.85 10.43 -29.09
N ARG A 149 -6.41 9.57 -28.24
CA ARG A 149 -7.73 8.95 -28.49
C ARG A 149 -8.84 9.99 -28.62
N ALA A 150 -8.78 11.09 -27.86
CA ALA A 150 -9.75 12.17 -27.96
C ALA A 150 -9.61 12.94 -29.29
N GLN A 151 -8.38 13.19 -29.76
CA GLN A 151 -8.12 13.83 -31.05
C GLN A 151 -8.57 12.96 -32.22
N GLU A 152 -8.28 11.66 -32.20
CA GLU A 152 -8.73 10.70 -33.22
C GLU A 152 -10.26 10.64 -33.33
N ARG A 153 -10.97 10.64 -32.18
CA ARG A 153 -12.44 10.68 -32.16
C ARG A 153 -12.98 11.96 -32.79
N LYS A 154 -12.39 13.13 -32.47
CA LYS A 154 -12.78 14.41 -33.07
C LYS A 154 -12.53 14.44 -34.58
N ALA A 155 -11.36 13.99 -35.04
CA ALA A 155 -11.01 13.92 -36.45
C ALA A 155 -11.94 12.97 -37.23
N LYS A 156 -12.30 11.82 -36.65
CA LYS A 156 -13.28 10.89 -37.24
C LYS A 156 -14.66 11.53 -37.37
N HIS A 157 -15.11 12.25 -36.34
CA HIS A 157 -16.40 12.93 -36.36
C HIS A 157 -16.46 14.05 -37.42
N GLN A 158 -15.38 14.84 -37.56
CA GLN A 158 -15.27 15.87 -38.60
C GLN A 158 -15.32 15.29 -40.01
N ARG A 159 -14.58 14.20 -40.27
CA ARG A 159 -14.61 13.50 -41.58
C ARG A 159 -15.99 12.97 -41.95
N VAL A 160 -16.74 12.46 -40.97
CA VAL A 160 -18.14 12.02 -41.18
C VAL A 160 -19.04 13.20 -41.51
N HIS A 161 -18.88 14.33 -40.81
CA HIS A 161 -19.66 15.54 -41.05
C HIS A 161 -19.38 16.15 -42.43
N GLU A 162 -18.11 16.19 -42.85
CA GLU A 162 -17.70 16.64 -44.18
C GLU A 162 -18.24 15.76 -45.30
N ARG A 163 -18.19 14.42 -45.13
CA ARG A 163 -18.78 13.48 -46.09
C ARG A 163 -20.28 13.69 -46.25
N LYS A 164 -21.02 13.84 -45.15
CA LYS A 164 -22.47 14.13 -45.19
C LYS A 164 -22.79 15.47 -45.86
N ARG A 165 -21.93 16.48 -45.66
CA ARG A 165 -22.10 17.80 -46.27
C ARG A 165 -21.84 17.77 -47.77
N LYS A 166 -20.80 17.06 -48.23
CA LYS A 166 -20.51 16.86 -49.66
C LYS A 166 -21.59 16.05 -50.38
N SER A 167 -22.15 15.04 -49.73
CA SER A 167 -23.26 14.23 -50.27
C SER A 167 -24.60 14.98 -50.38
N LYS A 168 -24.74 16.13 -49.72
CA LYS A 168 -25.94 17.00 -49.79
C LYS A 168 -25.81 18.11 -50.85
N LEU A 169 -24.61 18.28 -51.43
CA LEU A 169 -24.29 19.30 -52.44
C LEU A 169 -24.19 18.69 -53.86
N LEU A 170 -24.41 17.38 -53.97
CA LEU A 170 -24.61 16.61 -55.21
C LEU A 170 -26.07 16.18 -55.24
#